data_AF-A0A6J4N439-F1
#
_entry.id   AF-A0A6J4N439-F1
#
_cell.length_a   1.000
_cell.length_b   1.000
_cell.length_c   1.000
_cell.angle_alpha   90.00
_cell.angle_beta   90.00
_cell.angle_gamma   90.00
#
_symmetry.space_group_name_H-M   'P 1'
#
loop_
_entity.id
_entity.type
_entity.pdbx_description
1 polymer ?
#
loop_
_entity_poly.entity_id
_entity_poly.type
_entity_poly.pdbx_seq_one_letter_code
_entity_poly.pdbx_strand_id
1 'polypeptide(L)'
;LKGCLGHILTMTQTESSLYNTDHLGQDYISQLAYQDCVVKSGINPGVYRLCFEPASGLSVYDLLHRDTDPTTNSSSGSAQAKRNYAKCETAIGWIANGRFRQLAGPPIAFDHKGRPRKYFQPQGKPLEVFCPLVTVEVWRLVAIKAGLSMPDMPAVGLKGEALEFWDWVVSTGCPVVITEGEKKAAALVSHGYAAIGLPGINTGYRVTERGETVKKPDGTEYQRATARELRSELQALDTPGREITIIFDYRAGDYSQSKEFRAATTTAKLFKNAIAKIGKLPGPAKGVDDFCVVGGDIDAVVSAAELFSKIQDERLWRMHRGFSPNILTNSRYFDAEAPSSGKITAIKSGLNTGKTEYLKNKVAADRTGAQINLTNRNTLGLQLAEKLGSYHLDAHDGYRMFENPDARLTLCVNSLLKIPKERLEGCTLIIDESASVVEELLCSGTLFSNRSEILERFEFACKVADRIVLTDGHQADWVVSYISRLSGKAATKIENLFKGDTPPVFFVRPEADQSIKKFNEWYTQQILNSGCPALATDSVEKAEAMEKLLQISHGSGILLTAKTVNEPWAKEFLADPDAYIRKHRPAWLIYSPTAESGVDISIMHKK
;
A
#
# COMPACT_ATOMS: atom_id res chain seq x y z
N LEU A 1 -7.73 7.51 52.34
CA LEU A 1 -8.81 8.21 51.59
C LEU A 1 -9.70 9.15 52.41
N LYS A 2 -9.38 9.47 53.68
CA LYS A 2 -9.81 10.69 54.39
C LYS A 2 -8.68 11.02 55.36
N GLY A 3 -7.91 12.10 55.11
CA GLY A 3 -6.77 12.42 55.97
C GLY A 3 -5.72 13.43 55.46
N CYS A 4 -5.79 13.92 54.21
CA CYS A 4 -4.82 14.90 53.69
C CYS A 4 -5.46 16.03 52.86
N LEU A 5 -6.63 16.53 53.28
CA LEU A 5 -7.37 17.62 52.59
C LEU A 5 -7.73 18.79 53.51
N GLY A 6 -6.96 19.02 54.58
CA GLY A 6 -7.32 19.96 55.66
C GLY A 6 -6.33 21.09 55.98
N HIS A 7 -5.30 21.34 55.18
CA HIS A 7 -4.25 22.33 55.52
C HIS A 7 -3.97 23.41 54.46
N ILE A 8 -4.89 23.64 53.53
CA ILE A 8 -4.82 24.78 52.60
C ILE A 8 -6.15 25.53 52.65
N LEU A 9 -6.43 26.23 53.76
CA LEU A 9 -7.55 27.19 53.85
C LEU A 9 -7.53 28.01 55.15
N THR A 10 -6.39 28.56 55.57
CA THR A 10 -6.35 29.67 56.55
C THR A 10 -5.00 30.37 56.47
N MET A 11 -4.88 31.35 55.57
CA MET A 11 -4.05 32.55 55.72
C MET A 11 -4.46 33.53 54.62
N THR A 12 -5.59 34.21 54.84
CA THR A 12 -5.93 35.44 54.15
C THR A 12 -5.94 36.57 55.17
N GLN A 13 -5.32 37.68 54.79
CA GLN A 13 -5.31 39.00 55.43
C GLN A 13 -4.30 39.19 56.57
N THR A 14 -3.07 39.56 56.21
CA THR A 14 -2.53 40.91 56.50
C THR A 14 -1.15 41.06 55.86
N GLU A 15 -1.01 42.11 55.04
CA GLU A 15 0.21 42.79 54.55
C GLU A 15 0.07 43.18 53.08
N SER A 16 -0.72 44.23 52.87
CA SER A 16 -0.64 45.05 51.67
C SER A 16 0.47 46.09 51.85
N SER A 17 1.65 45.84 51.28
CA SER A 17 2.51 46.92 50.79
C SER A 17 3.60 46.37 49.87
N LEU A 18 3.59 46.84 48.62
CA LEU A 18 4.70 46.80 47.65
C LEU A 18 5.09 45.41 47.11
N TYR A 19 4.24 44.82 46.26
CA TYR A 19 4.67 43.78 45.32
C TYR A 19 4.55 44.28 43.87
N ASN A 20 5.68 44.18 43.19
CA ASN A 20 5.99 44.65 41.84
C ASN A 20 5.09 43.95 40.79
N THR A 21 4.39 44.72 39.97
CA THR A 21 3.38 44.23 39.00
C THR A 21 3.93 43.35 37.87
N ASP A 22 5.26 43.33 37.67
CA ASP A 22 5.91 42.55 36.61
C ASP A 22 6.01 41.04 36.93
N HIS A 23 6.05 40.64 38.20
CA HIS A 23 6.18 39.23 38.59
C HIS A 23 4.90 38.39 38.34
N LEU A 24 3.73 39.01 38.40
CA LEU A 24 2.44 38.34 38.17
C LEU A 24 2.23 37.96 36.69
N GLY A 25 2.80 38.71 35.75
CA GLY A 25 2.68 38.45 34.31
C GLY A 25 3.52 37.25 33.86
N GLN A 26 4.73 37.10 34.38
CA GLN A 26 5.65 36.03 33.99
C GLN A 26 5.24 34.66 34.56
N ASP A 27 4.63 34.65 35.75
CA ASP A 27 4.05 33.45 36.34
C ASP A 27 2.85 32.94 35.51
N TYR A 28 1.96 33.84 35.07
CA TYR A 28 0.83 33.47 34.21
C TYR A 28 1.25 32.88 32.85
N ILE A 29 2.26 33.46 32.19
CA ILE A 29 2.79 32.95 30.91
C ILE A 29 3.35 31.54 31.09
N SER A 30 4.12 31.33 32.17
CA SER A 30 4.71 30.05 32.52
C SER A 30 3.65 28.99 32.82
N GLN A 31 2.61 29.35 33.57
CA GLN A 31 1.47 28.48 33.87
C GLN A 31 0.71 28.05 32.61
N LEU A 32 0.44 28.97 31.67
CA LEU A 32 -0.23 28.64 30.41
C LEU A 32 0.60 27.68 29.54
N ALA A 33 1.90 27.93 29.43
CA ALA A 33 2.80 27.06 28.69
C ALA A 33 2.89 25.67 29.33
N TYR A 34 3.01 25.60 30.66
CA TYR A 34 3.03 24.34 31.40
C TYR A 34 1.71 23.57 31.23
N GLN A 35 0.57 24.25 31.33
CA GLN A 35 -0.75 23.64 31.13
C GLN A 35 -0.89 23.03 29.73
N ASP A 36 -0.38 23.71 28.70
CA ASP A 36 -0.49 23.23 27.32
C ASP A 36 0.50 22.11 26.97
N CYS A 37 1.72 22.14 27.50
CA CYS A 37 2.76 21.16 27.22
C CYS A 37 2.68 19.95 28.16
N VAL A 38 2.69 20.18 29.48
CA VAL A 38 2.74 19.10 30.46
C VAL A 38 1.35 18.51 30.68
N VAL A 39 0.35 19.33 31.01
CA VAL A 39 -0.98 18.82 31.40
C VAL A 39 -1.77 18.32 30.19
N LYS A 40 -1.84 19.10 29.10
CA LYS A 40 -2.65 18.76 27.92
C LYS A 40 -1.96 17.84 26.92
N SER A 41 -0.64 17.68 26.98
CA SER A 41 0.12 16.82 26.06
C SER A 41 0.95 15.74 26.75
N GLY A 42 0.90 15.62 28.08
CA GLY A 42 1.56 14.54 28.82
C GLY A 42 3.08 14.58 28.74
N ILE A 43 3.67 15.76 28.54
CA ILE A 43 5.13 15.91 28.43
C ILE A 43 5.75 15.85 29.83
N ASN A 44 6.80 15.05 30.01
CA ASN A 44 7.57 14.96 31.24
C ASN A 44 8.08 16.37 31.63
N PRO A 45 7.92 16.81 32.91
CA PRO A 45 8.33 18.15 33.33
C PRO A 45 9.82 18.48 33.11
N GLY A 46 10.70 17.48 33.13
CA GLY A 46 12.12 17.63 32.76
C GLY A 46 12.29 17.99 31.28
N VAL A 47 11.66 17.23 30.38
CA VAL A 47 11.68 17.50 28.93
C VAL A 47 11.06 18.86 28.61
N TYR A 48 9.96 19.22 29.29
CA TYR A 48 9.32 20.53 29.17
C TYR A 48 10.33 21.66 29.45
N ARG A 49 11.01 21.62 30.61
CA ARG A 49 11.98 22.65 31.03
C ARG A 49 13.17 22.78 30.08
N LEU A 50 13.56 21.68 29.43
CA LEU A 50 14.68 21.68 28.49
C LEU A 50 14.30 22.21 27.11
N CYS A 51 13.06 21.97 26.66
CA CYS A 51 12.67 22.16 25.25
C CYS A 51 11.71 23.31 25.00
N PHE A 52 10.97 23.78 26.00
CA PHE A 52 9.87 24.73 25.82
C PHE A 52 10.07 25.95 26.72
N GLU A 53 10.28 27.11 26.10
CA GLU A 53 10.46 28.38 26.78
C GLU A 53 9.15 29.18 26.79
N PRO A 54 8.54 29.48 27.94
CA PRO A 54 7.40 30.39 28.00
C PRO A 54 7.78 31.77 27.44
N ALA A 55 6.95 32.31 26.55
CA ALA A 55 7.33 33.49 25.76
C ALA A 55 6.16 34.46 25.54
N SER A 56 6.50 35.74 25.62
CA SER A 56 5.68 36.88 25.19
C SER A 56 6.57 38.09 24.88
N GLY A 57 6.01 39.13 24.27
CA GLY A 57 6.66 40.42 24.08
C GLY A 57 8.00 40.34 23.38
N LEU A 58 9.05 40.80 24.06
CA LEU A 58 10.39 40.92 23.47
C LEU A 58 10.93 39.59 22.96
N SER A 59 10.76 38.49 23.70
CA SER A 59 11.22 37.16 23.25
C SER A 59 10.58 36.71 21.93
N VAL A 60 9.28 36.99 21.76
CA VAL A 60 8.53 36.67 20.55
C VAL A 60 8.90 37.61 19.40
N TYR A 61 9.05 38.90 19.69
CA TYR A 61 9.51 39.90 18.72
C TYR A 61 10.92 39.57 18.20
N ASP A 62 11.83 39.24 19.10
CA ASP A 62 13.21 38.89 18.79
C ASP A 62 13.29 37.67 17.89
N LEU A 63 12.47 36.65 18.16
CA LEU A 63 12.40 35.47 17.32
C LEU A 63 11.86 35.80 15.91
N LEU A 64 10.76 36.55 15.82
CA LEU A 64 10.00 36.66 14.58
C LEU A 64 10.43 37.81 13.67
N HIS A 65 10.98 38.89 14.24
CA HIS A 65 11.05 40.19 13.57
C HIS A 65 12.37 40.92 13.70
N ARG A 66 13.18 40.70 14.75
CA ARG A 66 14.40 41.48 15.02
C ARG A 66 15.40 41.50 13.87
N ASP A 67 15.57 40.38 13.18
CA ASP A 67 16.49 40.25 12.04
C ASP A 67 15.93 40.81 10.73
N THR A 68 14.62 41.10 10.67
CA THR A 68 13.92 41.49 9.43
C THR A 68 13.34 42.90 9.43
N ASP A 69 13.11 43.46 10.61
CA ASP A 69 12.56 44.81 10.72
C ASP A 69 13.66 45.86 10.44
N PRO A 70 13.36 46.95 9.71
CA PRO A 70 14.36 47.97 9.39
C PRO A 70 14.90 48.66 10.65
N THR A 71 16.23 48.77 10.75
CA THR A 71 16.90 49.59 11.77
C THR A 71 16.95 51.05 11.32
N THR A 72 16.62 51.99 12.22
CA THR A 72 16.74 53.43 11.99
C THR A 72 17.73 54.05 12.97
N ASN A 73 18.41 55.15 12.58
CA ASN A 73 19.32 55.91 13.45
C ASN A 73 18.60 56.67 14.59
N SER A 74 17.28 56.50 14.74
CA SER A 74 16.50 57.10 15.81
C SER A 74 16.43 56.15 17.01
N SER A 75 16.56 56.70 18.21
CA SER A 75 16.45 55.97 19.49
C SER A 75 15.10 55.27 19.72
N SER A 76 14.11 55.50 18.85
CA SER A 76 12.76 54.93 18.97
C SER A 76 12.45 53.80 17.99
N GLY A 77 13.36 53.43 17.08
CA GLY A 77 13.14 52.36 16.09
C GLY A 77 12.12 52.68 14.99
N SER A 78 12.00 51.80 13.98
CA SER A 78 11.10 52.00 12.84
C SER A 78 9.62 51.85 13.23
N ALA A 79 8.72 52.54 12.51
CA ALA A 79 7.27 52.42 12.74
C ALA A 79 6.75 50.97 12.54
N GLN A 80 7.42 50.20 11.67
CA GLN A 80 7.14 48.79 11.47
C GLN A 80 7.52 47.96 12.70
N ALA A 81 8.72 48.18 13.25
CA ALA A 81 9.17 47.54 14.48
C ALA A 81 8.22 47.76 15.65
N LYS A 82 7.77 49.01 15.86
CA LYS A 82 6.78 49.34 16.90
C LYS A 82 5.47 48.57 16.74
N ARG A 83 4.93 48.49 15.52
CA ARG A 83 3.69 47.74 15.23
C ARG A 83 3.84 46.23 15.44
N ASN A 84 4.97 45.67 15.01
CA ASN A 84 5.26 44.25 15.18
C ASN A 84 5.48 43.89 16.65
N TYR A 85 6.22 44.72 17.40
CA TYR A 85 6.42 44.55 18.83
C TYR A 85 5.09 44.61 19.60
N ALA A 86 4.22 45.58 19.32
CA ALA A 86 2.91 45.69 19.99
C ALA A 86 2.03 44.43 19.80
N LYS A 87 2.12 43.77 18.64
CA LYS A 87 1.44 42.48 18.42
C LYS A 87 2.06 41.34 19.24
N CYS A 88 3.38 41.36 19.42
CA CYS A 88 4.10 40.34 20.19
C CYS A 88 3.92 40.53 21.70
N GLU A 89 3.82 41.78 22.17
CA GLU A 89 3.62 42.15 23.58
C GLU A 89 2.41 41.48 24.21
N THR A 90 1.31 41.39 23.46
CA THR A 90 0.07 40.77 23.92
C THR A 90 -0.05 39.30 23.55
N ALA A 91 0.88 38.74 22.77
CA ALA A 91 0.87 37.35 22.37
C ALA A 91 1.57 36.47 23.40
N ILE A 92 0.82 35.56 24.01
CA ILE A 92 1.32 34.68 25.07
C ILE A 92 1.39 33.24 24.55
N GLY A 93 2.50 32.57 24.82
CA GLY A 93 2.69 31.18 24.40
C GLY A 93 4.03 30.60 24.83
N TRP A 94 4.61 29.78 23.97
CA TRP A 94 5.93 29.20 24.18
C TRP A 94 6.74 29.12 22.89
N ILE A 95 8.06 29.12 23.02
CA ILE A 95 9.03 28.90 21.96
C ILE A 95 9.63 27.50 22.12
N ALA A 96 9.64 26.73 21.03
CA ALA A 96 10.40 25.48 20.94
C ALA A 96 10.93 25.34 19.51
N ASN A 97 12.15 24.83 19.35
CA ASN A 97 12.78 24.59 18.05
C ASN A 97 12.74 25.80 17.10
N GLY A 98 13.02 27.00 17.62
CA GLY A 98 13.00 28.24 16.84
C GLY A 98 11.60 28.66 16.33
N ARG A 99 10.52 28.13 16.91
CA ARG A 99 9.14 28.43 16.53
C ARG A 99 8.34 28.88 17.73
N PHE A 100 7.53 29.91 17.54
CA PHE A 100 6.60 30.40 18.55
C PHE A 100 5.22 29.78 18.33
N ARG A 101 4.67 29.17 19.38
CA ARG A 101 3.27 28.78 19.43
C ARG A 101 2.49 29.77 20.28
N GLN A 102 1.52 30.43 19.67
CA GLN A 102 0.60 31.31 20.38
C GLN A 102 -0.53 30.52 21.05
N LEU A 103 -0.75 30.78 22.34
CA LEU A 103 -1.80 30.16 23.16
C LEU A 103 -2.91 31.15 23.53
N ALA A 104 -2.55 32.42 23.77
CA ALA A 104 -3.48 33.47 24.16
C ALA A 104 -3.09 34.83 23.56
N GLY A 105 -3.99 35.80 23.74
CA GLY A 105 -3.88 37.14 23.18
C GLY A 105 -4.45 37.28 21.75
N PRO A 106 -4.49 38.50 21.21
CA PRO A 106 -4.92 38.76 19.84
C PRO A 106 -4.04 38.01 18.82
N PRO A 107 -4.61 37.40 17.77
CA PRO A 107 -3.82 36.70 16.76
C PRO A 107 -2.78 37.60 16.11
N ILE A 108 -1.51 37.18 16.09
CA ILE A 108 -0.44 37.93 15.40
C ILE A 108 -0.71 37.98 13.88
N ALA A 109 -1.21 36.88 13.32
CA ALA A 109 -1.60 36.77 11.92
C ALA A 109 -2.69 35.72 11.67
N PHE A 110 -3.30 35.79 10.49
CA PHE A 110 -4.31 34.83 10.02
C PHE A 110 -3.75 33.95 8.88
N ASP A 111 -4.35 32.78 8.67
CA ASP A 111 -4.10 31.90 7.52
C ASP A 111 -4.86 32.40 6.28
N HIS A 112 -4.62 31.78 5.12
CA HIS A 112 -5.30 32.10 3.85
C HIS A 112 -6.82 31.86 3.88
N LYS A 113 -7.34 31.21 4.92
CA LYS A 113 -8.76 30.96 5.17
C LYS A 113 -9.33 31.90 6.25
N GLY A 114 -8.57 32.93 6.64
CA GLY A 114 -8.98 33.90 7.65
C GLY A 114 -9.00 33.35 9.08
N ARG A 115 -8.38 32.19 9.35
CA ARG A 115 -8.34 31.59 10.69
C ARG A 115 -7.06 32.00 11.42
N PRO A 116 -7.10 32.23 12.74
CA PRO A 116 -5.91 32.56 13.52
C PRO A 116 -4.79 31.53 13.32
N ARG A 117 -3.60 32.01 12.94
CA ARG A 117 -2.41 31.16 12.85
C ARG A 117 -1.93 30.82 14.26
N LYS A 118 -1.61 29.55 14.51
CA LYS A 118 -1.18 29.08 15.83
C LYS A 118 0.34 28.99 16.00
N TYR A 119 1.06 28.71 14.92
CA TYR A 119 2.51 28.53 14.91
C TYR A 119 3.18 29.54 13.99
N PHE A 120 4.26 30.13 14.47
CA PHE A 120 5.03 31.18 13.82
C PHE A 120 6.50 30.79 13.77
N GLN A 121 7.18 31.20 12.70
CA GLN A 121 8.59 30.96 12.49
C GLN A 121 9.25 32.24 11.98
N PRO A 122 10.56 32.43 12.22
CA PRO A 122 11.31 33.54 11.65
C PRO A 122 11.24 33.52 10.11
N GLN A 123 11.18 34.69 9.49
CA GLN A 123 11.22 34.78 8.02
C GLN A 123 12.63 34.40 7.51
N GLY A 124 12.69 33.70 6.37
CA GLY A 124 13.94 33.32 5.74
C GLY A 124 14.71 32.17 6.40
N LYS A 125 14.34 31.73 7.61
CA LYS A 125 14.97 30.57 8.26
C LYS A 125 14.30 29.26 7.82
N PRO A 126 15.09 28.23 7.45
CA PRO A 126 14.54 26.93 7.07
C PRO A 126 13.87 26.27 8.28
N LEU A 127 12.84 25.47 8.01
CA LEU A 127 12.25 24.60 9.02
C LEU A 127 13.26 23.51 9.39
N GLU A 128 13.52 23.29 10.67
CA GLU A 128 14.43 22.27 11.19
C GLU A 128 13.64 21.14 11.85
N VAL A 129 14.17 19.92 11.80
CA VAL A 129 13.58 18.82 12.59
C VAL A 129 13.78 19.09 14.07
N PHE A 130 12.81 18.72 14.89
CA PHE A 130 12.90 18.84 16.33
C PHE A 130 13.39 17.53 16.93
N CYS A 131 14.58 17.57 17.52
CA CYS A 131 15.15 16.49 18.31
C CYS A 131 15.10 16.90 19.80
N PRO A 132 14.11 16.44 20.59
CA PRO A 132 13.99 16.81 21.99
C PRO A 132 15.28 16.62 22.79
N LEU A 133 15.62 17.61 23.61
CA LEU A 133 16.56 17.44 24.71
C LEU A 133 15.88 16.64 25.83
N VAL A 134 16.60 15.71 26.43
CA VAL A 134 16.06 14.78 27.44
C VAL A 134 16.88 14.84 28.72
N THR A 135 16.27 14.46 29.84
CA THR A 135 17.00 14.21 31.09
C THR A 135 17.57 12.79 31.08
N VAL A 136 18.53 12.51 31.97
CA VAL A 136 19.07 11.14 32.16
C VAL A 136 17.96 10.15 32.55
N GLU A 137 16.97 10.58 33.32
CA GLU A 137 15.81 9.75 33.69
C GLU A 137 15.01 9.31 32.46
N VAL A 138 14.73 10.25 31.55
CA VAL A 138 13.99 9.95 30.33
C VAL A 138 14.83 9.13 29.34
N TRP A 139 16.14 9.38 29.25
CA TRP A 139 17.05 8.51 28.51
C TRP A 139 16.99 7.07 29.04
N ARG A 140 17.03 6.88 30.36
CA ARG A 140 16.90 5.55 30.98
C ARG A 140 15.60 4.85 30.60
N LEU A 141 14.48 5.59 30.57
CA LEU A 141 13.20 5.05 30.13
C LEU A 141 13.25 4.57 28.67
N VAL A 142 13.88 5.36 27.78
CA VAL A 142 14.09 5.00 26.37
C VAL A 142 14.97 3.75 26.24
N ALA A 143 16.08 3.70 26.97
CA ALA A 143 17.01 2.57 26.94
C ALA A 143 16.36 1.26 27.40
N ILE A 144 15.59 1.30 28.51
CA ILE A 144 14.82 0.16 29.00
C ILE A 144 13.83 -0.32 27.95
N LYS A 145 13.06 0.60 27.34
CA LYS A 145 12.06 0.26 26.33
C LYS A 145 12.68 -0.31 25.06
N ALA A 146 13.84 0.20 24.66
CA ALA A 146 14.58 -0.29 23.49
C ALA A 146 15.37 -1.59 23.77
N GLY A 147 15.48 -2.03 25.03
CA GLY A 147 16.33 -3.16 25.41
C GLY A 147 17.83 -2.89 25.23
N LEU A 148 18.24 -1.62 25.36
CA LEU A 148 19.62 -1.16 25.13
C LEU A 148 20.28 -0.72 26.44
N SER A 149 21.60 -0.88 26.52
CA SER A 149 22.38 -0.38 27.66
C SER A 149 22.70 1.10 27.52
N MET A 150 22.74 1.80 28.66
CA MET A 150 23.22 3.18 28.74
C MET A 150 24.72 3.21 29.09
N PRO A 151 25.41 4.32 28.79
CA PRO A 151 26.72 4.61 29.38
C PRO A 151 26.63 4.68 30.92
N ASP A 152 27.67 4.22 31.61
CA ASP A 152 27.70 4.22 33.09
C ASP A 152 27.66 5.63 33.68
N MET A 153 28.27 6.60 33.00
CA MET A 153 28.40 7.99 33.43
C MET A 153 27.98 8.95 32.31
N PRO A 154 26.67 9.15 32.08
CA PRO A 154 26.18 10.03 31.03
C PRO A 154 26.55 11.49 31.31
N ALA A 155 27.04 12.21 30.29
CA ALA A 155 27.34 13.63 30.43
C ALA A 155 26.05 14.47 30.59
N VAL A 156 26.01 15.30 31.63
CA VAL A 156 24.86 16.15 31.97
C VAL A 156 25.24 17.63 31.84
N GLY A 157 24.47 18.37 31.06
CA GLY A 157 24.65 19.81 30.88
C GLY A 157 24.08 20.64 32.04
N LEU A 158 24.30 21.95 31.97
CA LEU A 158 23.96 22.89 33.05
C LEU A 158 22.45 23.00 33.32
N LYS A 159 21.60 22.66 32.34
CA LYS A 159 20.13 22.67 32.49
C LYS A 159 19.59 21.29 32.87
N GLY A 160 20.45 20.29 33.05
CA GLY A 160 20.07 18.91 33.36
C GLY A 160 19.81 18.04 32.13
N GLU A 161 20.20 18.50 30.94
CA GLU A 161 20.11 17.77 29.69
C GLU A 161 21.17 16.68 29.59
N ALA A 162 20.80 15.50 29.08
CA ALA A 162 21.72 14.45 28.70
C ALA A 162 22.36 14.79 27.34
N LEU A 163 23.62 15.22 27.37
CA LEU A 163 24.30 15.78 26.19
C LEU A 163 24.52 14.74 25.08
N GLU A 164 24.67 13.47 25.44
CA GLU A 164 25.04 12.38 24.53
C GLU A 164 23.86 11.55 24.03
N PHE A 165 22.61 11.94 24.37
CA PHE A 165 21.43 11.11 24.08
C PHE A 165 21.28 10.78 22.59
N TRP A 166 21.38 11.78 21.71
CA TRP A 166 21.19 11.57 20.26
C TRP A 166 22.37 10.84 19.62
N ASP A 167 23.60 11.07 20.09
CA ASP A 167 24.77 10.31 19.66
C ASP A 167 24.65 8.84 20.07
N TRP A 168 24.09 8.56 21.25
CA TRP A 168 23.74 7.21 21.69
C TRP A 168 22.64 6.59 20.82
N VAL A 169 21.57 7.32 20.48
CA VAL A 169 20.52 6.82 19.56
C VAL A 169 21.13 6.41 18.22
N VAL A 170 22.03 7.23 17.68
CA VAL A 170 22.70 7.00 16.39
C VAL A 170 23.67 5.82 16.45
N SER A 171 24.49 5.73 17.50
CA SER A 171 25.53 4.69 17.61
C SER A 171 24.98 3.31 17.98
N THR A 172 23.86 3.23 18.70
CA THR A 172 23.30 1.95 19.19
C THR A 172 22.26 1.32 18.27
N GLY A 173 21.86 2.00 17.19
CA GLY A 173 20.76 1.50 16.35
C GLY A 173 19.38 1.62 17.01
N CYS A 174 19.24 2.41 18.09
CA CYS A 174 17.98 2.59 18.81
C CYS A 174 16.80 2.87 17.85
N PRO A 175 15.65 2.19 18.02
CA PRO A 175 14.44 2.49 17.26
C PRO A 175 14.01 3.95 17.41
N VAL A 176 13.57 4.57 16.32
CA VAL A 176 13.14 5.98 16.33
C VAL A 176 11.69 6.11 15.85
N VAL A 177 10.91 6.92 16.56
CA VAL A 177 9.56 7.30 16.17
C VAL A 177 9.55 8.71 15.57
N ILE A 178 9.03 8.87 14.36
CA ILE A 178 8.90 10.17 13.69
C ILE A 178 7.43 10.62 13.75
N THR A 179 7.17 11.84 14.20
CA THR A 179 5.82 12.42 14.27
C THR A 179 5.77 13.86 13.77
N GLU A 180 4.58 14.46 13.68
CA GLU A 180 4.40 15.88 13.31
C GLU A 180 4.28 16.76 14.55
N GLY A 181 5.23 17.67 14.73
CA GLY A 181 5.20 18.73 15.74
C GLY A 181 6.00 18.42 17.01
N GLU A 182 6.36 19.50 17.71
CA GLU A 182 7.29 19.50 18.84
C GLU A 182 6.68 18.80 20.07
N LYS A 183 5.43 19.15 20.41
CA LYS A 183 4.74 18.53 21.56
C LYS A 183 4.58 17.02 21.42
N LYS A 184 4.31 16.55 20.20
CA LYS A 184 4.09 15.13 19.91
C LYS A 184 5.35 14.31 20.12
N ALA A 185 6.49 14.82 19.61
CA ALA A 185 7.78 14.19 19.82
C ALA A 185 8.19 14.21 21.29
N ALA A 186 8.00 15.34 21.98
CA ALA A 186 8.27 15.45 23.41
C ALA A 186 7.39 14.51 24.25
N ALA A 187 6.11 14.34 23.89
CA ALA A 187 5.21 13.40 24.53
C ALA A 187 5.67 11.95 24.31
N LEU A 188 6.04 11.56 23.08
CA LEU A 188 6.57 10.22 22.78
C LEU A 188 7.86 9.90 23.55
N VAL A 189 8.80 10.86 23.62
CA VAL A 189 10.01 10.75 24.43
C VAL A 189 9.68 10.57 25.91
N SER A 190 8.67 11.27 26.41
CA SER A 190 8.18 11.12 27.78
C SER A 190 7.58 9.73 28.07
N HIS A 191 7.19 8.99 27.02
CA HIS A 191 6.70 7.61 27.08
C HIS A 191 7.78 6.57 26.74
N GLY A 192 9.06 6.97 26.65
CA GLY A 192 10.18 6.07 26.45
C GLY A 192 10.52 5.75 25.00
N TYR A 193 10.11 6.58 24.05
CA TYR A 193 10.51 6.43 22.63
C TYR A 193 11.51 7.50 22.23
N ALA A 194 12.66 7.12 21.64
CA ALA A 194 13.46 8.11 20.92
C ALA A 194 12.60 8.65 19.77
N ALA A 195 12.22 9.95 19.83
CA ALA A 195 11.25 10.49 18.88
C ALA A 195 11.66 11.86 18.32
N ILE A 196 11.40 12.04 17.02
CA ILE A 196 11.70 13.27 16.27
C ILE A 196 10.40 13.92 15.80
N GLY A 197 10.32 15.24 15.99
CA GLY A 197 9.19 16.07 15.55
C GLY A 197 9.49 16.74 14.22
N LEU A 198 8.66 16.50 13.21
CA LEU A 198 8.71 17.24 11.95
C LEU A 198 7.84 18.50 12.05
N PRO A 199 8.33 19.70 11.66
CA PRO A 199 7.51 20.91 11.65
C PRO A 199 6.23 20.84 10.82
N GLY A 200 6.21 19.94 9.82
CA GLY A 200 5.01 19.52 9.11
C GLY A 200 5.21 18.15 8.48
N ILE A 201 4.12 17.46 8.12
CA ILE A 201 4.18 16.08 7.58
C ILE A 201 5.12 15.87 6.37
N ASN A 202 5.36 16.92 5.57
CA ASN A 202 6.22 16.84 4.37
C ASN A 202 7.65 17.36 4.62
N THR A 203 8.01 17.74 5.85
CA THR A 203 9.31 18.38 6.13
C THR A 203 10.43 17.39 6.42
N GLY A 204 10.14 16.09 6.49
CA GLY A 204 11.16 15.03 6.64
C GLY A 204 12.03 14.82 5.40
N TYR A 205 11.64 15.41 4.26
CA TYR A 205 12.39 15.31 3.02
C TYR A 205 12.41 16.65 2.28
N ARG A 206 13.37 16.78 1.37
CA ARG A 206 13.47 17.88 0.40
C ARG A 206 13.20 17.37 -1.00
N VAL A 207 12.64 18.23 -1.84
CA VAL A 207 12.53 17.98 -3.29
C VAL A 207 13.84 18.38 -3.93
N THR A 208 14.52 17.45 -4.58
CA THR A 208 15.80 17.70 -5.25
C THR A 208 15.65 17.95 -6.74
N GLU A 209 14.61 17.39 -7.36
CA GLU A 209 14.32 17.59 -8.78
C GLU A 209 12.84 17.83 -9.02
N ARG A 210 12.56 18.68 -10.02
CA ARG A 210 11.22 19.02 -10.47
C ARG A 210 11.12 18.77 -11.97
N GLY A 211 10.05 18.07 -12.36
CA GLY A 211 9.70 17.83 -13.75
C GLY A 211 8.63 18.82 -14.22
N GLU A 212 7.76 18.32 -15.07
CA GLU A 212 6.75 19.10 -15.78
C GLU A 212 5.84 19.93 -14.88
N THR A 213 5.43 21.09 -15.41
CA THR A 213 4.39 21.94 -14.82
C THR A 213 3.02 21.35 -15.11
N VAL A 214 2.28 21.04 -14.05
CA VAL A 214 0.91 20.54 -14.12
C VAL A 214 -0.05 21.68 -13.78
N LYS A 215 -1.01 21.92 -14.68
CA LYS A 215 -2.11 22.84 -14.45
C LYS A 215 -3.30 22.09 -13.84
N LYS A 216 -3.76 22.56 -12.68
CA LYS A 216 -4.94 22.02 -12.02
C LYS A 216 -6.22 22.57 -12.66
N PRO A 217 -7.38 21.89 -12.45
CA PRO A 217 -8.67 22.38 -12.93
C PRO A 217 -9.05 23.78 -12.41
N ASP A 218 -8.51 24.19 -11.27
CA ASP A 218 -8.69 25.53 -10.68
C ASP A 218 -7.79 26.62 -11.29
N GLY A 219 -7.03 26.29 -12.34
CA GLY A 219 -6.11 27.18 -13.02
C GLY A 219 -4.74 27.34 -12.34
N THR A 220 -4.53 26.76 -11.16
CA THR A 220 -3.24 26.83 -10.46
C THR A 220 -2.21 25.88 -11.07
N GLU A 221 -0.96 26.32 -11.16
CA GLU A 221 0.14 25.56 -11.73
C GLU A 221 1.12 25.12 -10.64
N TYR A 222 1.61 23.88 -10.73
CA TYR A 222 2.70 23.41 -9.88
C TYR A 222 3.63 22.49 -10.66
N GLN A 223 4.93 22.56 -10.36
CA GLN A 223 5.90 21.62 -10.90
C GLN A 223 5.91 20.32 -10.10
N ARG A 224 5.82 19.20 -10.80
CA ARG A 224 5.80 17.88 -10.18
C ARG A 224 7.19 17.50 -9.66
N ALA A 225 7.30 17.18 -8.38
CA ALA A 225 8.55 16.67 -7.82
C ALA A 225 8.87 15.25 -8.35
N THR A 226 10.00 15.10 -9.03
CA THR A 226 10.49 13.85 -9.63
C THR A 226 11.46 13.11 -8.71
N ALA A 227 12.28 13.83 -7.94
CA ALA A 227 13.19 13.27 -6.95
C ALA A 227 13.04 13.93 -5.57
N ARG A 228 13.32 13.14 -4.53
CA ARG A 228 13.28 13.55 -3.12
C ARG A 228 14.43 12.90 -2.37
N GLU A 229 14.90 13.58 -1.33
CA GLU A 229 15.89 13.06 -0.39
C GLU A 229 15.43 13.34 1.04
N LEU A 230 15.73 12.41 1.96
CA LEU A 230 15.59 12.68 3.39
C LEU A 230 16.41 13.92 3.78
N ARG A 231 15.98 14.62 4.82
CA ARG A 231 16.85 15.61 5.46
C ARG A 231 18.07 14.95 6.09
N SER A 232 19.19 15.67 6.17
CA SER A 232 20.48 15.20 6.72
C SER A 232 20.33 14.49 8.07
N GLU A 233 19.52 15.06 8.95
CA GLU A 233 19.24 14.59 10.30
C GLU A 233 18.52 13.23 10.29
N LEU A 234 17.67 12.99 9.29
CA LEU A 234 17.01 11.69 9.09
C LEU A 234 17.87 10.71 8.30
N GLN A 235 18.75 11.20 7.41
CA GLN A 235 19.71 10.34 6.69
C GLN A 235 20.66 9.63 7.64
N ALA A 236 21.10 10.31 8.71
CA ALA A 236 21.92 9.71 9.77
C ALA A 236 21.23 8.51 10.47
N LEU A 237 19.91 8.42 10.36
CA LEU A 237 19.13 7.32 10.92
C LEU A 237 18.91 6.16 9.94
N ASP A 238 19.23 6.32 8.65
CA ASP A 238 19.00 5.29 7.63
C ASP A 238 20.10 4.20 7.63
N THR A 239 20.18 3.45 8.73
CA THR A 239 21.16 2.38 8.95
C THR A 239 20.50 1.00 8.88
N PRO A 240 21.20 -0.04 8.38
CA PRO A 240 20.68 -1.41 8.35
C PRO A 240 20.17 -1.88 9.72
N GLY A 241 18.99 -2.50 9.74
CA GLY A 241 18.40 -3.10 10.95
C GLY A 241 17.75 -2.13 11.94
N ARG A 242 17.98 -0.81 11.84
CA ARG A 242 17.27 0.18 12.69
C ARG A 242 15.79 0.23 12.32
N GLU A 243 14.92 0.21 13.31
CA GLU A 243 13.49 0.44 13.10
C GLU A 243 13.14 1.93 13.11
N ILE A 244 12.39 2.37 12.09
CA ILE A 244 11.86 3.74 12.01
C ILE A 244 10.34 3.65 11.92
N THR A 245 9.64 4.11 12.96
CA THR A 245 8.17 4.12 12.98
C THR A 245 7.63 5.52 12.75
N ILE A 246 6.81 5.73 11.73
CA ILE A 246 6.23 7.04 11.41
C ILE A 246 4.77 7.08 11.89
N ILE A 247 4.45 8.03 12.77
CA ILE A 247 3.12 8.21 13.36
C ILE A 247 2.69 9.67 13.18
N PHE A 248 1.75 9.91 12.27
CA PHE A 248 1.14 11.22 12.05
C PHE A 248 -0.30 11.26 12.57
N ASP A 249 -0.86 12.47 12.59
CA ASP A 249 -2.20 12.76 13.12
C ASP A 249 -3.28 11.83 12.54
N TYR A 250 -4.17 11.39 13.41
CA TYR A 250 -5.37 10.67 13.03
C TYR A 250 -6.28 11.52 12.12
N ARG A 251 -6.92 10.83 11.17
CA ARG A 251 -7.98 11.35 10.31
C ARG A 251 -9.14 10.37 10.27
N ALA A 252 -10.34 10.87 10.53
CA ALA A 252 -11.55 10.09 10.32
C ALA A 252 -11.73 9.70 8.84
N GLY A 253 -12.32 8.52 8.63
CA GLY A 253 -12.50 7.92 7.30
C GLY A 253 -11.34 7.01 6.90
N ASP A 254 -11.18 6.77 5.60
CA ASP A 254 -10.11 5.94 5.07
C ASP A 254 -8.76 6.67 5.18
N TYR A 255 -7.99 6.30 6.21
CA TYR A 255 -6.67 6.88 6.47
C TYR A 255 -5.73 6.73 5.28
N SER A 256 -5.86 5.68 4.46
CA SER A 256 -4.99 5.45 3.29
C SER A 256 -5.11 6.54 2.21
N GLN A 257 -6.21 7.30 2.23
CA GLN A 257 -6.46 8.42 1.32
C GLN A 257 -6.04 9.78 1.90
N SER A 258 -5.65 9.82 3.18
CA SER A 258 -5.27 11.05 3.86
C SER A 258 -3.94 11.62 3.36
N LYS A 259 -3.73 12.93 3.56
CA LYS A 259 -2.44 13.56 3.24
C LYS A 259 -1.35 13.10 4.22
N GLU A 260 -1.73 12.80 5.45
CA GLU A 260 -0.85 12.30 6.51
C GLU A 260 -0.28 10.92 6.12
N PHE A 261 -1.12 9.98 5.70
CA PHE A 261 -0.65 8.68 5.21
C PHE A 261 0.23 8.78 3.97
N ARG A 262 -0.13 9.64 3.00
CA ARG A 262 0.71 9.88 1.81
C ARG A 262 2.08 10.46 2.15
N ALA A 263 2.13 11.38 3.11
CA ALA A 263 3.38 11.97 3.58
C ALA A 263 4.21 10.93 4.35
N ALA A 264 3.60 10.16 5.25
CA ALA A 264 4.26 9.12 6.02
C ALA A 264 4.86 8.04 5.11
N THR A 265 4.09 7.53 4.15
CA THR A 265 4.58 6.56 3.14
C THR A 265 5.65 7.14 2.23
N THR A 266 5.60 8.43 1.90
CA THR A 266 6.67 9.09 1.13
C THR A 266 7.95 9.16 1.94
N THR A 267 7.89 9.55 3.22
CA THR A 267 9.06 9.59 4.10
C THR A 267 9.62 8.19 4.34
N ALA A 268 8.77 7.19 4.62
CA ALA A 268 9.17 5.80 4.82
C ALA A 268 9.89 5.23 3.59
N LYS A 269 9.41 5.54 2.37
CA LYS A 269 10.05 5.11 1.12
C LYS A 269 11.49 5.62 0.97
N LEU A 270 11.83 6.76 1.58
CA LEU A 270 13.15 7.36 1.45
C LEU A 270 14.19 6.77 2.40
N PHE A 271 13.77 6.01 3.42
CA PHE A 271 14.66 5.15 4.20
C PHE A 271 14.94 3.88 3.38
N LYS A 272 16.17 3.74 2.90
CA LYS A 272 16.56 2.64 2.00
C LYS A 272 17.17 1.46 2.74
N ASN A 273 17.75 1.69 3.91
CA ASN A 273 18.47 0.70 4.69
C ASN A 273 17.73 0.35 5.99
N ALA A 274 17.05 1.32 6.60
CA ALA A 274 16.28 1.12 7.82
C ALA A 274 14.96 0.37 7.57
N ILE A 275 14.46 -0.30 8.61
CA ILE A 275 13.16 -0.98 8.61
C ILE A 275 12.08 0.06 8.90
N ALA A 276 11.51 0.64 7.84
CA ALA A 276 10.47 1.66 7.95
C ALA A 276 9.08 1.04 8.20
N LYS A 277 8.37 1.55 9.21
CA LYS A 277 7.02 1.15 9.62
C LYS A 277 6.09 2.37 9.67
N ILE A 278 4.80 2.15 9.47
CA ILE A 278 3.75 3.17 9.59
C ILE A 278 2.82 2.81 10.74
N GLY A 279 2.81 3.62 11.80
CA GLY A 279 1.87 3.51 12.89
C GLY A 279 0.59 4.29 12.61
N LYS A 280 -0.56 3.72 12.98
CA LYS A 280 -1.88 4.34 12.80
C LYS A 280 -2.53 4.55 14.16
N LEU A 281 -2.83 5.79 14.50
CA LEU A 281 -3.61 6.11 15.69
C LEU A 281 -5.06 5.64 15.52
N PRO A 282 -5.68 5.01 16.53
CA PRO A 282 -7.04 4.49 16.43
C PRO A 282 -8.13 5.56 16.46
N GLY A 283 -7.79 6.80 16.87
CA GLY A 283 -8.74 7.88 17.10
C GLY A 283 -9.58 7.67 18.38
N PRO A 284 -10.48 8.62 18.72
CA PRO A 284 -10.73 9.88 18.02
C PRO A 284 -9.70 10.97 18.33
N ALA A 285 -8.82 10.75 19.32
CA ALA A 285 -7.73 11.66 19.64
C ALA A 285 -6.86 11.90 18.39
N LYS A 286 -6.59 13.17 18.10
CA LYS A 286 -5.99 13.57 16.81
C LYS A 286 -4.48 13.37 16.82
N GLY A 287 -3.79 13.98 17.78
CA GLY A 287 -2.36 13.83 17.96
C GLY A 287 -2.00 12.64 18.84
N VAL A 288 -0.78 12.13 18.69
CA VAL A 288 -0.25 11.09 19.58
C VAL A 288 -0.12 11.59 21.02
N ASP A 289 0.14 12.89 21.22
CA ASP A 289 0.13 13.52 22.54
C ASP A 289 -1.26 13.52 23.17
N ASP A 290 -2.29 13.92 22.42
CA ASP A 290 -3.69 13.84 22.87
C ASP A 290 -4.09 12.38 23.20
N PHE A 291 -3.66 11.43 22.36
CA PHE A 291 -3.95 10.00 22.51
C PHE A 291 -3.36 9.44 23.81
N CYS A 292 -2.10 9.77 24.13
CA CYS A 292 -1.48 9.33 25.37
C CYS A 292 -2.17 9.95 26.61
N VAL A 293 -2.54 11.23 26.54
CA VAL A 293 -3.19 11.95 27.67
C VAL A 293 -4.54 11.35 28.03
N VAL A 294 -5.30 10.85 27.06
CA VAL A 294 -6.58 10.16 27.32
C VAL A 294 -6.41 8.69 27.72
N GLY A 295 -5.18 8.24 28.00
CA GLY A 295 -4.88 6.86 28.41
C GLY A 295 -4.72 5.86 27.25
N GLY A 296 -4.47 6.35 26.04
CA GLY A 296 -4.22 5.52 24.87
C GLY A 296 -2.90 4.74 24.97
N ASP A 297 -2.92 3.48 24.57
CA ASP A 297 -1.75 2.61 24.58
C ASP A 297 -0.87 2.83 23.33
N ILE A 298 0.17 3.65 23.49
CA ILE A 298 1.14 3.92 22.43
C ILE A 298 2.00 2.70 22.10
N ASP A 299 2.18 1.77 23.04
CA ASP A 299 2.99 0.56 22.84
C ASP A 299 2.25 -0.41 21.91
N ALA A 300 0.93 -0.52 22.06
CA ALA A 300 0.08 -1.21 21.09
C ALA A 300 0.16 -0.60 19.69
N VAL A 301 0.16 0.74 19.56
CA VAL A 301 0.25 1.41 18.25
C VAL A 301 1.59 1.17 17.56
N VAL A 302 2.70 1.25 18.29
CA VAL A 302 4.04 0.99 17.75
C VAL A 302 4.21 -0.49 17.41
N SER A 303 3.73 -1.39 18.27
CA SER A 303 3.80 -2.84 18.02
C SER A 303 2.95 -3.27 16.81
N ALA A 304 1.80 -2.62 16.60
CA ALA A 304 0.93 -2.85 15.45
C ALA A 304 1.36 -2.09 14.18
N ALA A 305 2.47 -1.32 14.23
CA ALA A 305 2.93 -0.54 13.09
C ALA A 305 3.29 -1.45 11.90
N GLU A 306 2.75 -1.12 10.73
CA GLU A 306 2.86 -1.97 9.55
C GLU A 306 4.13 -1.64 8.76
N LEU A 307 4.86 -2.67 8.33
CA LEU A 307 6.02 -2.51 7.44
C LEU A 307 5.62 -1.76 6.17
N PHE A 308 6.41 -0.74 5.82
CA PHE A 308 6.18 0.02 4.59
C PHE A 308 6.27 -0.88 3.34
N SER A 309 7.21 -1.82 3.31
CA SER A 309 7.32 -2.81 2.22
C SER A 309 6.04 -3.62 2.05
N LYS A 310 5.45 -4.11 3.14
CA LYS A 310 4.17 -4.82 3.12
C LYS A 310 3.04 -3.93 2.57
N ILE A 311 2.93 -2.69 3.04
CA ILE A 311 1.95 -1.71 2.54
C ILE A 311 2.14 -1.49 1.03
N GLN A 312 3.39 -1.37 0.58
CA GLN A 312 3.74 -1.16 -0.82
C GLN A 312 3.39 -2.39 -1.68
N ASP A 313 3.72 -3.59 -1.21
CA ASP A 313 3.43 -4.85 -1.89
C ASP A 313 1.93 -5.09 -2.01
N GLU A 314 1.17 -4.87 -0.93
CA GLU A 314 -0.29 -4.94 -0.96
C GLU A 314 -0.89 -3.95 -1.95
N ARG A 315 -0.35 -2.72 -2.00
CA ARG A 315 -0.80 -1.71 -2.96
C ARG A 315 -0.49 -2.15 -4.40
N LEU A 316 0.71 -2.63 -4.67
CA LEU A 316 1.09 -3.16 -6.00
C LEU A 316 0.18 -4.33 -6.39
N TRP A 317 -0.04 -5.27 -5.47
CA TRP A 317 -0.93 -6.40 -5.68
C TRP A 317 -2.35 -5.93 -5.99
N ARG A 318 -2.92 -4.98 -5.24
CA ARG A 318 -4.25 -4.42 -5.52
C ARG A 318 -4.30 -3.71 -6.88
N MET A 319 -3.24 -3.03 -7.30
CA MET A 319 -3.19 -2.41 -8.64
C MET A 319 -3.18 -3.45 -9.77
N HIS A 320 -2.51 -4.59 -9.58
CA HIS A 320 -2.34 -5.61 -10.64
C HIS A 320 -3.40 -6.73 -10.61
N ARG A 321 -3.98 -7.04 -9.44
CA ARG A 321 -4.91 -8.17 -9.22
C ARG A 321 -6.23 -7.74 -8.58
N GLY A 322 -6.39 -6.46 -8.24
CA GLY A 322 -7.65 -5.94 -7.71
C GLY A 322 -8.76 -5.98 -8.76
N PHE A 323 -9.96 -6.29 -8.30
CA PHE A 323 -11.18 -6.23 -9.08
C PHE A 323 -12.23 -5.50 -8.24
N SER A 324 -12.80 -4.42 -8.78
CA SER A 324 -13.78 -3.60 -8.07
C SER A 324 -15.17 -3.86 -8.66
N PRO A 325 -15.90 -4.90 -8.20
CA PRO A 325 -17.16 -5.30 -8.81
C PRO A 325 -18.25 -4.24 -8.66
N ASN A 326 -19.15 -4.18 -9.64
CA ASN A 326 -20.41 -3.45 -9.54
C ASN A 326 -21.51 -4.31 -8.90
N ILE A 327 -21.43 -5.63 -9.11
CA ILE A 327 -22.41 -6.61 -8.64
C ILE A 327 -21.66 -7.74 -7.95
N LEU A 328 -22.12 -8.12 -6.75
CA LEU A 328 -21.63 -9.27 -6.01
C LEU A 328 -22.67 -10.39 -6.06
N THR A 329 -22.22 -11.60 -6.36
CA THR A 329 -23.00 -12.84 -6.23
C THR A 329 -22.24 -13.84 -5.37
N ASN A 330 -22.92 -14.87 -4.86
CA ASN A 330 -22.27 -15.94 -4.11
C ASN A 330 -23.00 -17.26 -4.35
N SER A 331 -22.76 -17.86 -5.51
CA SER A 331 -23.42 -19.07 -5.96
C SER A 331 -22.40 -20.07 -6.47
N ARG A 332 -22.58 -21.36 -6.14
CA ARG A 332 -21.70 -22.43 -6.64
C ARG A 332 -21.57 -22.40 -8.15
N TYR A 333 -22.69 -22.27 -8.84
CA TYR A 333 -22.74 -22.06 -10.27
C TYR A 333 -23.11 -20.60 -10.53
N PHE A 334 -22.23 -19.91 -11.25
CA PHE A 334 -22.42 -18.53 -11.64
C PHE A 334 -23.63 -18.43 -12.57
N ASP A 335 -24.49 -17.47 -12.29
CA ASP A 335 -25.61 -17.12 -13.13
C ASP A 335 -25.80 -15.60 -13.16
N ALA A 336 -26.13 -15.09 -14.34
CA ALA A 336 -26.39 -13.68 -14.60
C ALA A 336 -27.20 -13.56 -15.89
N GLU A 337 -27.72 -12.35 -16.15
CA GLU A 337 -28.32 -12.04 -17.44
C GLU A 337 -27.28 -11.92 -18.55
N ALA A 338 -27.70 -12.22 -19.78
CA ALA A 338 -26.86 -12.06 -20.95
C ALA A 338 -26.41 -10.59 -21.11
N PRO A 339 -25.20 -10.33 -21.65
CA PRO A 339 -24.74 -8.97 -21.92
C PRO A 339 -25.74 -8.22 -22.82
N SER A 340 -26.08 -6.98 -22.47
CA SER A 340 -26.85 -6.11 -23.37
C SER A 340 -26.00 -5.65 -24.56
N SER A 341 -26.65 -5.35 -25.68
CA SER A 341 -26.00 -4.69 -26.84
C SER A 341 -25.27 -3.41 -26.42
N GLY A 342 -24.11 -3.15 -27.03
CA GLY A 342 -23.28 -1.97 -26.81
C GLY A 342 -22.49 -1.97 -25.49
N LYS A 343 -22.50 -3.06 -24.71
CA LYS A 343 -21.86 -3.11 -23.37
C LYS A 343 -20.81 -4.21 -23.25
N ILE A 344 -19.98 -4.06 -22.23
CA ILE A 344 -19.08 -5.11 -21.73
C ILE A 344 -19.68 -5.71 -20.46
N THR A 345 -19.70 -7.04 -20.36
CA THR A 345 -19.95 -7.75 -19.09
C THR A 345 -18.67 -8.48 -18.69
N ALA A 346 -18.07 -8.07 -17.59
CA ALA A 346 -16.83 -8.64 -17.07
C ALA A 346 -17.10 -9.44 -15.81
N ILE A 347 -16.77 -10.72 -15.84
CA ILE A 347 -17.12 -11.70 -14.82
C ILE A 347 -15.84 -12.20 -14.18
N LYS A 348 -15.79 -12.08 -12.85
CA LYS A 348 -14.81 -12.74 -11.98
C LYS A 348 -15.49 -13.88 -11.25
N SER A 349 -15.15 -15.12 -11.57
CA SER A 349 -15.73 -16.29 -10.92
C SER A 349 -14.73 -17.43 -10.88
N GLY A 350 -14.61 -18.10 -9.74
CA GLY A 350 -13.58 -19.13 -9.51
C GLY A 350 -13.62 -20.31 -10.49
N LEU A 351 -12.61 -21.19 -10.41
CA LEU A 351 -12.62 -22.45 -11.15
C LEU A 351 -13.81 -23.33 -10.73
N ASN A 352 -14.31 -24.14 -11.67
CA ASN A 352 -15.44 -25.05 -11.43
C ASN A 352 -16.72 -24.37 -10.89
N THR A 353 -16.95 -23.10 -11.25
CA THR A 353 -18.16 -22.35 -10.87
C THR A 353 -19.16 -22.19 -12.01
N GLY A 354 -19.08 -23.01 -13.06
CA GLY A 354 -20.04 -22.98 -14.17
C GLY A 354 -19.95 -21.75 -15.09
N LYS A 355 -18.79 -21.06 -15.18
CA LYS A 355 -18.58 -19.95 -16.13
C LYS A 355 -18.92 -20.35 -17.58
N THR A 356 -18.43 -21.51 -18.02
CA THR A 356 -18.68 -22.00 -19.38
C THR A 356 -20.15 -22.38 -19.59
N GLU A 357 -20.80 -22.94 -18.58
CA GLU A 357 -22.24 -23.22 -18.57
C GLU A 357 -23.07 -21.94 -18.69
N TYR A 358 -22.67 -20.87 -18.00
CA TYR A 358 -23.27 -19.54 -18.18
C TYR A 358 -23.10 -19.04 -19.62
N LEU A 359 -21.89 -19.13 -20.20
CA LEU A 359 -21.66 -18.73 -21.59
C LEU A 359 -22.58 -19.52 -22.54
N LYS A 360 -22.72 -20.83 -22.34
CA LYS A 360 -23.59 -21.70 -23.15
C LYS A 360 -25.07 -21.33 -23.02
N ASN A 361 -25.56 -21.20 -21.79
CA ASN A 361 -26.99 -21.13 -21.49
C ASN A 361 -27.57 -19.71 -21.54
N LYS A 362 -26.73 -18.68 -21.42
CA LYS A 362 -27.16 -17.27 -21.39
C LYS A 362 -26.63 -16.47 -22.56
N VAL A 363 -25.37 -16.65 -22.93
CA VAL A 363 -24.73 -15.82 -23.98
C VAL A 363 -24.90 -16.43 -25.36
N ALA A 364 -24.62 -17.74 -25.50
CA ALA A 364 -24.67 -18.47 -26.76
C ALA A 364 -26.01 -19.18 -26.99
N ALA A 365 -26.97 -19.05 -26.07
CA ALA A 365 -28.28 -19.70 -26.17
C ALA A 365 -29.14 -19.11 -27.29
N ASP A 366 -29.13 -17.79 -27.45
CA ASP A 366 -29.63 -17.17 -28.67
C ASP A 366 -28.70 -17.55 -29.82
N ARG A 367 -29.25 -18.17 -30.86
CA ARG A 367 -28.52 -18.67 -32.03
C ARG A 367 -28.43 -17.66 -33.17
N THR A 368 -28.98 -16.46 -32.99
CA THR A 368 -28.90 -15.37 -33.98
C THR A 368 -27.56 -14.63 -33.91
N GLY A 369 -27.09 -14.15 -35.06
CA GLY A 369 -25.90 -13.29 -35.16
C GLY A 369 -24.56 -14.02 -35.09
N ALA A 370 -23.52 -13.30 -35.53
CA ALA A 370 -22.13 -13.73 -35.46
C ALA A 370 -21.62 -13.81 -34.01
N GLN A 371 -20.81 -14.82 -33.72
CA GLN A 371 -20.14 -14.99 -32.43
C GLN A 371 -18.67 -15.35 -32.63
N ILE A 372 -17.78 -14.68 -31.90
CA ILE A 372 -16.34 -14.95 -31.92
C ILE A 372 -15.87 -15.20 -30.50
N ASN A 373 -15.27 -16.36 -30.27
CA ASN A 373 -14.76 -16.77 -28.96
C ASN A 373 -13.24 -16.81 -28.99
N LEU A 374 -12.61 -15.95 -28.19
CA LEU A 374 -11.16 -15.86 -28.05
C LEU A 374 -10.70 -16.56 -26.77
N THR A 375 -9.60 -17.29 -26.91
CA THR A 375 -8.88 -17.97 -25.81
C THR A 375 -7.38 -17.73 -25.95
N ASN A 376 -6.60 -18.06 -24.91
CA ASN A 376 -5.13 -17.94 -24.92
C ASN A 376 -4.42 -19.22 -25.43
N ARG A 377 -5.15 -20.34 -25.59
CA ARG A 377 -4.61 -21.65 -25.98
C ARG A 377 -5.57 -22.39 -26.91
N ASN A 378 -5.03 -23.04 -27.94
CA ASN A 378 -5.85 -23.80 -28.91
C ASN A 378 -6.63 -24.96 -28.26
N THR A 379 -6.03 -25.69 -27.31
CA THR A 379 -6.68 -26.82 -26.62
C THR A 379 -7.90 -26.37 -25.81
N LEU A 380 -7.76 -25.26 -25.07
CA LEU A 380 -8.87 -24.63 -24.36
C LEU A 380 -9.96 -24.16 -25.35
N GLY A 381 -9.54 -23.57 -26.47
CA GLY A 381 -10.44 -23.17 -27.55
C GLY A 381 -11.27 -24.33 -28.10
N LEU A 382 -10.71 -25.53 -28.26
CA LEU A 382 -11.46 -26.70 -28.75
C LEU A 382 -12.56 -27.11 -27.75
N GLN A 383 -12.21 -27.24 -26.47
CA GLN A 383 -13.19 -27.58 -25.42
C GLN A 383 -14.30 -26.53 -25.30
N LEU A 384 -13.95 -25.24 -25.41
CA LEU A 384 -14.92 -24.15 -25.43
C LEU A 384 -15.83 -24.25 -26.66
N ALA A 385 -15.26 -24.57 -27.82
CA ALA A 385 -16.00 -24.69 -29.07
C ALA A 385 -17.09 -25.77 -28.98
N GLU A 386 -16.73 -26.94 -28.47
CA GLU A 386 -17.65 -28.06 -28.25
C GLU A 386 -18.77 -27.69 -27.27
N LYS A 387 -18.43 -27.08 -26.13
CA LYS A 387 -19.41 -26.68 -25.10
C LYS A 387 -20.40 -25.63 -25.61
N LEU A 388 -19.94 -24.66 -26.39
CA LEU A 388 -20.78 -23.60 -26.96
C LEU A 388 -21.48 -24.01 -28.26
N GLY A 389 -21.12 -25.15 -28.86
CA GLY A 389 -21.59 -25.55 -30.18
C GLY A 389 -21.18 -24.56 -31.26
N SER A 390 -19.88 -24.26 -31.32
CA SER A 390 -19.24 -23.38 -32.32
C SER A 390 -18.11 -24.11 -33.04
N TYR A 391 -17.59 -23.53 -34.11
CA TYR A 391 -16.55 -24.15 -34.93
C TYR A 391 -15.18 -23.67 -34.48
N HIS A 392 -14.37 -24.58 -33.91
CA HIS A 392 -12.96 -24.30 -33.70
C HIS A 392 -12.28 -24.13 -35.06
N LEU A 393 -11.50 -23.07 -35.22
CA LEU A 393 -10.99 -22.66 -36.53
C LEU A 393 -10.23 -23.78 -37.27
N ASP A 394 -9.27 -24.43 -36.60
CA ASP A 394 -8.49 -25.52 -37.20
C ASP A 394 -9.20 -26.90 -37.07
N ALA A 395 -9.48 -27.36 -35.84
CA ALA A 395 -10.05 -28.68 -35.56
C ALA A 395 -11.43 -28.98 -36.20
N HIS A 396 -12.29 -27.98 -36.40
CA HIS A 396 -13.61 -28.16 -37.02
C HIS A 396 -13.67 -27.62 -38.46
N ASP A 397 -12.53 -27.28 -39.07
CA ASP A 397 -12.44 -26.61 -40.38
C ASP A 397 -13.33 -25.36 -40.48
N GLY A 398 -13.28 -24.54 -39.42
CA GLY A 398 -14.15 -23.36 -39.25
C GLY A 398 -13.98 -22.30 -40.33
N TYR A 399 -12.90 -22.35 -41.11
CA TYR A 399 -12.67 -21.50 -42.28
C TYR A 399 -13.83 -21.56 -43.30
N ARG A 400 -14.48 -22.73 -43.44
CA ARG A 400 -15.63 -22.89 -44.35
C ARG A 400 -16.86 -22.08 -43.95
N MET A 401 -16.90 -21.60 -42.70
CA MET A 401 -18.04 -20.86 -42.17
C MET A 401 -17.91 -19.35 -42.40
N PHE A 402 -16.84 -18.86 -43.05
CA PHE A 402 -16.63 -17.42 -43.22
C PHE A 402 -17.73 -16.72 -44.03
N GLU A 403 -18.34 -17.42 -44.99
CA GLU A 403 -19.44 -16.89 -45.80
C GLU A 403 -20.79 -16.86 -45.06
N ASN A 404 -20.93 -17.59 -43.94
CA ASN A 404 -22.17 -17.62 -43.17
C ASN A 404 -22.21 -16.45 -42.18
N PRO A 405 -23.05 -15.41 -42.34
CA PRO A 405 -23.11 -14.22 -41.47
C PRO A 405 -23.33 -14.57 -39.99
N ASP A 406 -24.01 -15.66 -39.67
CA ASP A 406 -24.28 -16.11 -38.30
C ASP A 406 -23.24 -17.12 -37.77
N ALA A 407 -22.12 -17.28 -38.48
CA ALA A 407 -21.07 -18.21 -38.06
C ALA A 407 -20.52 -17.88 -36.66
N ARG A 408 -20.32 -18.95 -35.91
CA ARG A 408 -19.81 -18.94 -34.55
C ARG A 408 -18.46 -19.63 -34.53
N LEU A 409 -17.41 -18.86 -34.28
CA LEU A 409 -16.04 -19.33 -34.42
C LEU A 409 -15.33 -19.24 -33.08
N THR A 410 -14.53 -20.26 -32.78
CA THR A 410 -13.65 -20.28 -31.60
C THR A 410 -12.21 -20.40 -32.05
N LEU A 411 -11.33 -19.61 -31.46
CA LEU A 411 -9.92 -19.57 -31.80
C LEU A 411 -9.04 -19.12 -30.63
N CYS A 412 -7.76 -19.48 -30.70
CA CYS A 412 -6.74 -18.78 -29.94
C CYS A 412 -6.54 -17.37 -30.51
N VAL A 413 -6.26 -16.40 -29.65
CA VAL A 413 -5.99 -15.01 -30.02
C VAL A 413 -4.83 -14.88 -31.03
N ASN A 414 -3.87 -15.82 -31.02
CA ASN A 414 -2.75 -15.84 -31.96
C ASN A 414 -3.20 -16.09 -33.42
N SER A 415 -4.36 -16.71 -33.60
CA SER A 415 -4.96 -16.97 -34.92
C SER A 415 -5.86 -15.83 -35.40
N LEU A 416 -5.95 -14.71 -34.67
CA LEU A 416 -6.92 -13.65 -34.95
C LEU A 416 -6.77 -13.01 -36.34
N LEU A 417 -5.54 -12.94 -36.88
CA LEU A 417 -5.29 -12.45 -38.24
C LEU A 417 -5.93 -13.31 -39.33
N LYS A 418 -6.22 -14.58 -39.04
CA LYS A 418 -6.87 -15.51 -39.98
C LYS A 418 -8.37 -15.24 -40.14
N ILE A 419 -8.98 -14.47 -39.22
CA ILE A 419 -10.41 -14.15 -39.25
C ILE A 419 -10.66 -12.94 -40.16
N PRO A 420 -11.52 -13.02 -41.19
CA PRO A 420 -11.88 -11.85 -42.00
C PRO A 420 -12.48 -10.74 -41.14
N LYS A 421 -12.23 -9.47 -41.47
CA LYS A 421 -12.65 -8.33 -40.62
C LYS A 421 -14.17 -8.24 -40.49
N GLU A 422 -14.87 -8.57 -41.56
CA GLU A 422 -16.33 -8.58 -41.69
C GLU A 422 -16.96 -9.54 -40.67
N ARG A 423 -16.24 -10.59 -40.26
CA ARG A 423 -16.69 -11.53 -39.22
C ARG A 423 -16.72 -10.96 -37.81
N LEU A 424 -15.96 -9.89 -37.58
CA LEU A 424 -15.82 -9.25 -36.27
C LEU A 424 -16.89 -8.17 -36.08
N GLU A 425 -17.43 -7.61 -37.16
CA GLU A 425 -18.43 -6.55 -37.12
C GLU A 425 -19.75 -7.04 -36.55
N GLY A 426 -20.28 -6.32 -35.55
CA GLY A 426 -21.56 -6.64 -34.91
C GLY A 426 -21.58 -7.97 -34.15
N CYS A 427 -20.46 -8.67 -34.03
CA CYS A 427 -20.44 -9.98 -33.36
C CYS A 427 -20.62 -9.86 -31.84
N THR A 428 -21.07 -10.94 -31.21
CA THR A 428 -20.84 -11.16 -29.79
C THR A 428 -19.42 -11.67 -29.59
N LEU A 429 -18.56 -10.85 -29.00
CA LEU A 429 -17.17 -11.20 -28.72
C LEU A 429 -17.05 -11.77 -27.30
N ILE A 430 -16.79 -13.07 -27.20
CA ILE A 430 -16.52 -13.75 -25.94
C ILE A 430 -15.00 -13.87 -25.80
N ILE A 431 -14.46 -13.45 -24.67
CA ILE A 431 -13.05 -13.61 -24.33
C ILE A 431 -12.98 -14.41 -23.04
N ASP A 432 -12.70 -15.71 -23.19
CA ASP A 432 -12.55 -16.63 -22.07
C ASP A 432 -11.10 -16.64 -21.56
N GLU A 433 -10.94 -16.72 -20.25
CA GLU A 433 -9.68 -16.43 -19.55
C GLU A 433 -9.08 -15.08 -19.99
N SER A 434 -9.91 -14.04 -19.97
CA SER A 434 -9.59 -12.71 -20.54
C SER A 434 -8.30 -12.06 -20.04
N ALA A 435 -7.91 -12.26 -18.77
CA ALA A 435 -6.64 -11.78 -18.23
C ALA A 435 -5.48 -12.52 -18.90
N SER A 436 -5.59 -13.85 -19.07
CA SER A 436 -4.59 -14.66 -19.77
C SER A 436 -4.55 -14.35 -21.27
N VAL A 437 -5.68 -14.03 -21.92
CA VAL A 437 -5.69 -13.59 -23.32
C VAL A 437 -4.95 -12.27 -23.50
N VAL A 438 -5.20 -11.29 -22.63
CA VAL A 438 -4.51 -10.00 -22.67
C VAL A 438 -3.02 -10.16 -22.35
N GLU A 439 -2.67 -11.03 -21.40
CA GLU A 439 -1.28 -11.36 -21.12
C GLU A 439 -0.59 -12.02 -22.33
N GLU A 440 -1.23 -12.98 -23.00
CA GLU A 440 -0.70 -13.61 -24.21
C GLU A 440 -0.46 -12.56 -25.31
N LEU A 441 -1.42 -11.66 -25.56
CA LEU A 441 -1.30 -10.56 -26.52
C LEU A 441 -0.10 -9.65 -26.24
N LEU A 442 0.14 -9.31 -24.97
CA LEU A 442 1.12 -8.30 -24.57
C LEU A 442 2.50 -8.86 -24.27
N CYS A 443 2.61 -10.14 -23.93
CA CYS A 443 3.84 -10.71 -23.38
C CYS A 443 4.36 -11.92 -24.16
N SER A 444 3.51 -12.64 -24.91
CA SER A 444 3.91 -13.92 -25.50
C SER A 444 5.00 -13.81 -26.56
N GLY A 445 6.02 -14.66 -26.43
CA GLY A 445 7.09 -14.79 -27.43
C GLY A 445 6.59 -15.33 -28.77
N THR A 446 5.48 -16.09 -28.78
CA THR A 446 4.92 -16.67 -30.02
C THR A 446 4.30 -15.62 -30.94
N LEU A 447 4.04 -14.41 -30.43
CA LEU A 447 3.50 -13.30 -31.20
C LEU A 447 4.55 -12.32 -31.71
N PHE A 448 5.83 -12.50 -31.38
CA PHE A 448 6.85 -11.46 -31.57
C PHE A 448 6.87 -10.84 -32.98
N SER A 449 6.76 -11.65 -34.03
CA SER A 449 6.81 -11.16 -35.42
C SER A 449 5.57 -10.44 -35.89
N ASN A 450 4.39 -10.74 -35.33
CA ASN A 450 3.08 -10.28 -35.83
C ASN A 450 2.28 -9.53 -34.74
N ARG A 451 2.93 -9.14 -33.64
CA ARG A 451 2.25 -8.64 -32.45
C ARG A 451 1.47 -7.37 -32.76
N SER A 452 2.09 -6.45 -33.50
CA SER A 452 1.48 -5.17 -33.86
C SER A 452 0.19 -5.38 -34.66
N GLU A 453 0.23 -6.24 -35.68
CA GLU A 453 -0.92 -6.54 -36.53
C GLU A 453 -2.03 -7.27 -35.77
N ILE A 454 -1.67 -8.18 -34.86
CA ILE A 454 -2.63 -8.87 -34.00
C ILE A 454 -3.27 -7.89 -33.02
N LEU A 455 -2.49 -6.99 -32.41
CA LEU A 455 -3.01 -5.94 -31.52
C LEU A 455 -3.97 -5.00 -32.27
N GLU A 456 -3.62 -4.59 -33.49
CA GLU A 456 -4.51 -3.80 -34.35
C GLU A 456 -5.80 -4.55 -34.69
N ARG A 457 -5.71 -5.84 -35.01
CA ARG A 457 -6.89 -6.67 -35.29
C ARG A 457 -7.75 -6.88 -34.04
N PHE A 458 -7.13 -7.03 -32.87
CA PHE A 458 -7.81 -7.18 -31.60
C PHE A 458 -8.51 -5.89 -31.18
N GLU A 459 -7.84 -4.75 -31.34
CA GLU A 459 -8.44 -3.42 -31.16
C GLU A 459 -9.64 -3.24 -32.10
N PHE A 460 -9.48 -3.58 -33.38
CA PHE A 460 -10.58 -3.54 -34.35
C PHE A 460 -11.75 -4.41 -33.88
N ALA A 461 -11.52 -5.68 -33.52
CA ALA A 461 -12.55 -6.59 -33.01
C ALA A 461 -13.31 -6.00 -31.81
N CYS A 462 -12.58 -5.44 -30.83
CA CYS A 462 -13.18 -4.81 -29.66
C CYS A 462 -14.06 -3.61 -30.01
N LYS A 463 -13.62 -2.79 -30.98
CA LYS A 463 -14.38 -1.62 -31.46
C LYS A 463 -15.68 -2.03 -32.14
N VAL A 464 -15.59 -2.96 -33.10
CA VAL A 464 -16.71 -3.27 -34.00
C VAL A 464 -17.68 -4.34 -33.48
N ALA A 465 -17.32 -5.10 -32.46
CA ALA A 465 -18.25 -6.04 -31.80
C ALA A 465 -19.48 -5.30 -31.24
N ASP A 466 -20.66 -5.93 -31.29
CA ASP A 466 -21.88 -5.39 -30.70
C ASP A 466 -21.75 -5.34 -29.17
N ARG A 467 -21.30 -6.46 -28.58
CA ARG A 467 -21.12 -6.62 -27.13
C ARG A 467 -19.94 -7.53 -26.83
N ILE A 468 -19.38 -7.39 -25.63
CA ILE A 468 -18.20 -8.15 -25.21
C ILE A 468 -18.46 -8.84 -23.86
N VAL A 469 -18.10 -10.11 -23.75
CA VAL A 469 -18.12 -10.87 -22.50
C VAL A 469 -16.71 -11.25 -22.11
N LEU A 470 -16.30 -10.89 -20.91
CA LEU A 470 -15.00 -11.27 -20.35
C LEU A 470 -15.24 -12.25 -19.19
N THR A 471 -14.74 -13.47 -19.29
CA THR A 471 -14.81 -14.47 -18.22
C THR A 471 -13.41 -14.81 -17.73
N ASP A 472 -13.20 -14.82 -16.42
CA ASP A 472 -11.90 -15.19 -15.84
C ASP A 472 -12.03 -15.51 -14.33
N GLY A 473 -11.17 -16.39 -13.81
CA GLY A 473 -11.02 -16.62 -12.36
C GLY A 473 -10.21 -15.54 -11.65
N HIS A 474 -9.29 -14.93 -12.37
CA HIS A 474 -8.33 -13.91 -11.97
C HIS A 474 -8.60 -12.56 -12.63
N GLN A 475 -9.84 -12.30 -13.03
CA GLN A 475 -10.27 -11.03 -13.62
C GLN A 475 -9.79 -9.84 -12.77
N ALA A 476 -9.32 -8.78 -13.43
CA ALA A 476 -8.75 -7.61 -12.78
C ALA A 476 -9.20 -6.31 -13.44
N ASP A 477 -9.23 -5.22 -12.66
CA ASP A 477 -9.71 -3.92 -13.13
C ASP A 477 -8.92 -3.37 -14.33
N TRP A 478 -7.62 -3.67 -14.41
CA TRP A 478 -6.77 -3.22 -15.51
C TRP A 478 -7.13 -3.90 -16.84
N VAL A 479 -7.52 -5.19 -16.82
CA VAL A 479 -7.97 -5.94 -18.00
C VAL A 479 -9.26 -5.32 -18.53
N VAL A 480 -10.25 -5.14 -17.66
CA VAL A 480 -11.54 -4.53 -18.03
C VAL A 480 -11.31 -3.10 -18.55
N SER A 481 -10.45 -2.32 -17.90
CA SER A 481 -10.14 -0.96 -18.32
C SER A 481 -9.46 -0.91 -19.68
N TYR A 482 -8.56 -1.86 -19.97
CA TYR A 482 -7.90 -1.98 -21.28
C TYR A 482 -8.94 -2.24 -22.39
N ILE A 483 -9.80 -3.24 -22.22
CA ILE A 483 -10.84 -3.59 -23.20
C ILE A 483 -11.89 -2.47 -23.35
N SER A 484 -12.32 -1.84 -22.25
CA SER A 484 -13.22 -0.67 -22.28
C SER A 484 -12.63 0.49 -23.09
N ARG A 485 -11.32 0.76 -22.96
CA ARG A 485 -10.66 1.82 -23.73
C ARG A 485 -10.57 1.50 -25.21
N LEU A 486 -10.26 0.25 -25.58
CA LEU A 486 -10.21 -0.16 -26.98
C LEU A 486 -11.59 -0.08 -27.64
N SER A 487 -12.61 -0.61 -26.96
CA SER A 487 -13.97 -0.73 -27.50
C SER A 487 -14.80 0.56 -27.43
N GLY A 488 -14.46 1.50 -26.53
CA GLY A 488 -15.30 2.65 -26.19
C GLY A 488 -16.57 2.30 -25.39
N LYS A 489 -16.71 1.05 -24.92
CA LYS A 489 -17.92 0.54 -24.27
C LYS A 489 -17.83 0.58 -22.75
N ALA A 490 -18.94 0.90 -22.09
CA ALA A 490 -19.05 0.82 -20.63
C ALA A 490 -19.09 -0.64 -20.16
N ALA A 491 -18.46 -0.93 -19.01
CA ALA A 491 -18.38 -2.26 -18.45
C ALA A 491 -19.20 -2.41 -17.16
N THR A 492 -19.98 -3.50 -17.09
CA THR A 492 -20.57 -4.02 -15.85
C THR A 492 -19.66 -5.13 -15.32
N LYS A 493 -19.15 -4.96 -14.10
CA LYS A 493 -18.26 -5.92 -13.43
C LYS A 493 -19.05 -6.74 -12.41
N ILE A 494 -18.98 -8.06 -12.51
CA ILE A 494 -19.68 -9.01 -11.64
C ILE A 494 -18.64 -9.91 -10.98
N GLU A 495 -18.64 -10.02 -9.65
CA GLU A 495 -17.79 -10.96 -8.91
C GLU A 495 -18.64 -11.99 -8.17
N ASN A 496 -18.37 -13.26 -8.45
CA ASN A 496 -18.91 -14.37 -7.68
C ASN A 496 -17.95 -14.71 -6.54
N LEU A 497 -18.43 -14.56 -5.31
CA LEU A 497 -17.67 -14.78 -4.10
C LEU A 497 -17.61 -16.25 -3.68
N PHE A 498 -18.28 -17.16 -4.41
CA PHE A 498 -18.26 -18.58 -4.09
C PHE A 498 -16.84 -19.12 -4.16
N LYS A 499 -16.41 -19.72 -3.05
CA LYS A 499 -15.15 -20.45 -2.93
C LYS A 499 -15.50 -21.93 -2.84
N GLY A 500 -15.05 -22.70 -3.82
CA GLY A 500 -15.14 -24.16 -3.76
C GLY A 500 -14.22 -24.72 -2.67
N ASP A 501 -14.28 -26.04 -2.49
CA ASP A 501 -13.35 -26.74 -1.61
C ASP A 501 -11.94 -26.65 -2.19
N THR A 502 -11.10 -25.79 -1.61
CA THR A 502 -9.68 -25.74 -1.94
C THR A 502 -8.91 -26.59 -0.94
N PRO A 503 -7.95 -27.42 -1.38
CA PRO A 503 -7.07 -28.12 -0.45
C PRO A 503 -6.30 -27.11 0.42
N PRO A 504 -5.86 -27.51 1.61
CA PRO A 504 -5.00 -26.66 2.43
C PRO A 504 -3.72 -26.33 1.65
N VAL A 505 -3.37 -25.04 1.59
CA VAL A 505 -2.19 -24.54 0.88
C VAL A 505 -1.11 -24.21 1.90
N PHE A 506 0.07 -24.80 1.71
CA PHE A 506 1.25 -24.53 2.53
C PHE A 506 2.31 -23.84 1.69
N PHE A 507 2.71 -22.63 2.10
CA PHE A 507 3.87 -21.96 1.53
C PHE A 507 5.12 -22.40 2.28
N VAL A 508 6.04 -23.06 1.59
CA VAL A 508 7.33 -23.44 2.17
C VAL A 508 8.42 -22.57 1.57
N ARG A 509 9.32 -22.07 2.43
CA ARG A 509 10.48 -21.27 2.04
C ARG A 509 11.71 -21.77 2.80
N PRO A 510 12.91 -21.65 2.24
CA PRO A 510 14.13 -21.89 3.02
C PRO A 510 14.22 -20.89 4.16
N GLU A 511 14.77 -21.33 5.30
CA GLU A 511 15.17 -20.41 6.38
C GLU A 511 16.28 -19.46 5.87
N ALA A 512 16.43 -18.30 6.51
CA ALA A 512 17.30 -17.22 5.99
C ALA A 512 18.77 -17.65 5.79
N ASP A 513 19.24 -18.63 6.55
CA ASP A 513 20.58 -19.22 6.52
C ASP A 513 20.64 -20.63 5.91
N GLN A 514 19.50 -21.19 5.49
CA GLN A 514 19.47 -22.54 4.93
C GLN A 514 19.99 -22.57 3.49
N SER A 515 20.88 -23.52 3.21
CA SER A 515 21.34 -23.78 1.84
C SER A 515 20.18 -24.18 0.93
N ILE A 516 20.03 -23.47 -0.21
CA ILE A 516 19.04 -23.78 -1.26
C ILE A 516 19.13 -25.25 -1.71
N LYS A 517 20.34 -25.81 -1.75
CA LYS A 517 20.56 -27.21 -2.10
C LYS A 517 19.88 -28.15 -1.11
N LYS A 518 20.10 -27.94 0.20
CA LYS A 518 19.47 -28.73 1.27
C LYS A 518 17.96 -28.60 1.25
N PHE A 519 17.45 -27.39 0.99
CA PHE A 519 16.01 -27.15 0.84
C PHE A 519 15.42 -27.97 -0.33
N ASN A 520 16.06 -27.96 -1.49
CA ASN A 520 15.60 -28.72 -2.67
C ASN A 520 15.67 -30.24 -2.44
N GLU A 521 16.71 -30.73 -1.75
CA GLU A 521 16.80 -32.14 -1.34
C GLU A 521 15.64 -32.54 -0.43
N TRP A 522 15.36 -31.74 0.60
CA TRP A 522 14.22 -31.95 1.49
C TRP A 522 12.88 -31.91 0.73
N TYR A 523 12.68 -30.93 -0.16
CA TYR A 523 11.45 -30.78 -0.93
C TYR A 523 11.21 -31.97 -1.87
N THR A 524 12.28 -32.45 -2.52
CA THR A 524 12.23 -33.66 -3.36
C THR A 524 11.79 -34.87 -2.53
N GLN A 525 12.32 -35.05 -1.32
CA GLN A 525 11.92 -36.14 -0.44
C GLN A 525 10.44 -36.03 -0.02
N GLN A 526 9.90 -34.82 0.21
CA GLN A 526 8.47 -34.66 0.49
C GLN A 526 7.59 -35.14 -0.68
N ILE A 527 7.99 -34.85 -1.92
CA ILE A 527 7.29 -35.33 -3.12
C ILE A 527 7.37 -36.85 -3.22
N LEU A 528 8.54 -37.44 -3.03
CA LEU A 528 8.74 -38.90 -3.12
C LEU A 528 7.96 -39.66 -2.04
N ASN A 529 7.82 -39.09 -0.85
CA ASN A 529 7.04 -39.68 0.25
C ASN A 529 5.52 -39.53 0.06
N SER A 530 5.07 -38.80 -0.97
CA SER A 530 3.65 -38.67 -1.29
C SER A 530 3.15 -39.93 -2.01
N GLY A 531 1.93 -40.39 -1.68
CA GLY A 531 1.40 -41.64 -2.24
C GLY A 531 1.04 -41.58 -3.73
N CYS A 532 0.57 -40.43 -4.22
CA CYS A 532 0.29 -40.19 -5.64
C CYS A 532 0.58 -38.72 -5.95
N PRO A 533 1.85 -38.34 -6.15
CA PRO A 533 2.23 -36.94 -6.31
C PRO A 533 1.77 -36.37 -7.66
N ALA A 534 1.22 -35.15 -7.60
CA ALA A 534 1.00 -34.29 -8.76
C ALA A 534 1.91 -33.06 -8.68
N LEU A 535 2.81 -32.90 -9.65
CA LEU A 535 3.82 -31.83 -9.67
C LEU A 535 3.62 -30.91 -10.87
N ALA A 536 3.28 -29.65 -10.60
CA ALA A 536 3.37 -28.57 -11.57
C ALA A 536 4.81 -28.01 -11.59
N THR A 537 5.42 -27.86 -12.77
CA THR A 537 6.73 -27.21 -12.90
C THR A 537 6.88 -26.47 -14.22
N ASP A 538 7.55 -25.33 -14.19
CA ASP A 538 7.93 -24.51 -15.35
C ASP A 538 9.26 -24.93 -15.99
N SER A 539 9.98 -25.89 -15.41
CA SER A 539 11.25 -26.41 -15.95
C SER A 539 11.09 -27.83 -16.47
N VAL A 540 11.28 -27.99 -17.78
CA VAL A 540 11.29 -29.31 -18.42
C VAL A 540 12.42 -30.18 -17.87
N GLU A 541 13.60 -29.61 -17.56
CA GLU A 541 14.69 -30.40 -16.98
C GLU A 541 14.35 -30.93 -15.58
N LYS A 542 13.69 -30.11 -14.73
CA LYS A 542 13.22 -30.57 -13.42
C LYS A 542 12.12 -31.61 -13.55
N ALA A 543 11.23 -31.46 -14.53
CA ALA A 543 10.18 -32.42 -14.83
C ALA A 543 10.77 -33.80 -15.20
N GLU A 544 11.70 -33.84 -16.14
CA GLU A 544 12.39 -35.07 -16.58
C GLU A 544 13.26 -35.68 -15.46
N ALA A 545 13.88 -34.86 -14.61
CA ALA A 545 14.62 -35.35 -13.46
C ALA A 545 13.70 -36.01 -12.41
N MET A 546 12.57 -35.37 -12.12
CA MET A 546 11.58 -35.91 -11.18
C MET A 546 10.88 -37.16 -11.73
N GLU A 547 10.59 -37.20 -13.04
CA GLU A 547 10.04 -38.38 -13.72
C GLU A 547 10.90 -39.62 -13.42
N LYS A 548 12.23 -39.52 -13.60
CA LYS A 548 13.14 -40.66 -13.35
C LYS A 548 13.05 -41.14 -11.90
N LEU A 549 12.96 -40.23 -10.94
CA LEU A 549 12.86 -40.57 -9.53
C LEU A 549 11.51 -41.23 -9.20
N LEU A 550 10.41 -40.64 -9.67
CA LEU A 550 9.06 -41.16 -9.45
C LEU A 550 8.83 -42.49 -10.18
N GLN A 551 9.41 -42.67 -11.36
CA GLN A 551 9.35 -43.93 -12.10
C GLN A 551 10.01 -45.08 -11.32
N ILE A 552 11.12 -44.80 -10.62
CA ILE A 552 11.81 -45.77 -9.76
C ILE A 552 11.00 -46.05 -8.48
N SER A 553 10.46 -45.02 -7.83
CA SER A 553 9.83 -45.18 -6.51
C SER A 553 8.35 -45.60 -6.57
N HIS A 554 7.61 -45.16 -7.58
CA HIS A 554 6.15 -45.31 -7.69
C HIS A 554 5.69 -46.08 -8.95
N GLY A 555 6.59 -46.33 -9.92
CA GLY A 555 6.25 -46.98 -11.19
C GLY A 555 5.74 -46.01 -12.24
N SER A 556 4.88 -46.46 -13.15
CA SER A 556 4.46 -45.66 -14.31
C SER A 556 3.55 -44.47 -13.95
N GLY A 557 3.80 -43.32 -14.56
CA GLY A 557 2.95 -42.13 -14.43
C GLY A 557 2.85 -41.32 -15.72
N ILE A 558 2.48 -40.05 -15.58
CA ILE A 558 2.24 -39.14 -16.71
C ILE A 558 3.23 -37.98 -16.65
N LEU A 559 4.05 -37.80 -17.70
CA LEU A 559 4.86 -36.60 -17.93
C LEU A 559 4.28 -35.78 -19.08
N LEU A 560 3.54 -34.71 -18.76
CA LEU A 560 2.89 -33.85 -19.74
C LEU A 560 3.62 -32.51 -19.88
N THR A 561 4.43 -32.37 -20.93
CA THR A 561 5.22 -31.16 -21.22
C THR A 561 5.06 -30.76 -22.68
N ALA A 562 5.65 -29.64 -23.07
CA ALA A 562 5.73 -29.22 -24.47
C ALA A 562 6.36 -30.27 -25.40
N LYS A 563 7.19 -31.19 -24.87
CA LYS A 563 7.80 -32.28 -25.65
C LYS A 563 6.85 -33.45 -25.89
N THR A 564 5.98 -33.75 -24.93
CA THR A 564 5.14 -34.97 -24.93
C THR A 564 3.68 -34.70 -25.31
N VAL A 565 3.23 -33.44 -25.32
CA VAL A 565 1.83 -33.05 -25.57
C VAL A 565 1.25 -33.57 -26.90
N ASN A 566 2.09 -33.81 -27.91
CA ASN A 566 1.65 -34.28 -29.22
C ASN A 566 1.58 -35.81 -29.33
N GLU A 567 2.01 -36.55 -28.31
CA GLU A 567 1.98 -38.00 -28.31
C GLU A 567 0.54 -38.54 -28.25
N PRO A 568 0.25 -39.72 -28.82
CA PRO A 568 -1.10 -40.27 -28.86
C PRO A 568 -1.75 -40.42 -27.49
N TRP A 569 -0.99 -40.87 -26.48
CA TRP A 569 -1.48 -41.02 -25.11
C TRP A 569 -1.82 -39.67 -24.48
N ALA A 570 -1.04 -38.61 -24.79
CA ALA A 570 -1.25 -37.28 -24.23
C ALA A 570 -2.54 -36.67 -24.79
N LYS A 571 -2.84 -36.91 -26.07
CA LYS A 571 -4.12 -36.55 -26.69
C LYS A 571 -5.28 -37.32 -26.08
N GLU A 572 -5.13 -38.62 -25.83
CA GLU A 572 -6.14 -39.45 -25.14
C GLU A 572 -6.40 -38.92 -23.72
N PHE A 573 -5.33 -38.64 -22.96
CA PHE A 573 -5.42 -38.08 -21.61
C PHE A 573 -6.07 -36.69 -21.59
N LEU A 574 -5.69 -35.79 -22.50
CA LEU A 574 -6.24 -34.44 -22.55
C LEU A 574 -7.70 -34.38 -23.03
N ALA A 575 -8.15 -35.39 -23.77
CA ALA A 575 -9.55 -35.49 -24.22
C ALA A 575 -10.48 -35.91 -23.08
N ASP A 576 -10.07 -36.88 -22.26
CA ASP A 576 -10.82 -37.34 -21.08
C ASP A 576 -9.85 -37.82 -19.98
N PRO A 577 -9.35 -36.91 -19.13
CA PRO A 577 -8.40 -37.25 -18.07
C PRO A 577 -8.95 -38.31 -17.12
N ASP A 578 -10.23 -38.22 -16.85
CA ASP A 578 -10.99 -39.07 -15.95
C ASP A 578 -11.06 -40.52 -16.45
N ALA A 579 -11.41 -40.73 -17.71
CA ALA A 579 -11.41 -42.05 -18.33
C ALA A 579 -10.00 -42.63 -18.44
N TYR A 580 -9.03 -41.81 -18.84
CA TYR A 580 -7.63 -42.22 -18.95
C TYR A 580 -7.08 -42.69 -17.60
N ILE A 581 -7.27 -41.92 -16.52
CA ILE A 581 -6.80 -42.27 -15.18
C ILE A 581 -7.49 -43.56 -14.68
N ARG A 582 -8.80 -43.73 -14.89
CA ARG A 582 -9.50 -44.97 -14.51
C ARG A 582 -8.95 -46.21 -15.22
N LYS A 583 -8.60 -46.06 -16.50
CA LYS A 583 -8.08 -47.13 -17.36
C LYS A 583 -6.61 -47.46 -17.07
N HIS A 584 -5.75 -46.45 -16.99
CA HIS A 584 -4.29 -46.60 -16.92
C HIS A 584 -3.72 -46.52 -15.52
N ARG A 585 -4.46 -45.95 -14.55
CA ARG A 585 -4.08 -45.83 -13.13
C ARG A 585 -2.65 -45.33 -12.92
N PRO A 586 -2.28 -44.16 -13.47
CA PRO A 586 -0.95 -43.59 -13.27
C PRO A 586 -0.67 -43.35 -11.78
N ALA A 587 0.55 -43.66 -11.34
CA ALA A 587 0.95 -43.50 -9.94
C ALA A 587 1.38 -42.06 -9.59
N TRP A 588 1.61 -41.22 -10.59
CA TRP A 588 1.99 -39.81 -10.43
C TRP A 588 1.69 -39.02 -11.71
N LEU A 589 1.65 -37.70 -11.57
CA LEU A 589 1.46 -36.73 -12.66
C LEU A 589 2.49 -35.61 -12.53
N ILE A 590 3.28 -35.36 -13.58
CA ILE A 590 4.10 -34.17 -13.73
C ILE A 590 3.59 -33.39 -14.93
N TYR A 591 3.35 -32.09 -14.76
CA TYR A 591 2.86 -31.25 -15.84
C TYR A 591 3.51 -29.87 -15.86
N SER A 592 3.67 -29.33 -17.07
CA SER A 592 4.13 -27.95 -17.29
C SER A 592 2.96 -27.02 -17.64
N PRO A 593 3.19 -25.69 -17.80
CA PRO A 593 2.15 -24.75 -18.21
C PRO A 593 1.42 -25.13 -19.52
N THR A 594 1.99 -26.06 -20.31
CA THR A 594 1.34 -26.67 -21.48
C THR A 594 0.01 -27.37 -21.13
N ALA A 595 -0.20 -27.77 -19.88
CA ALA A 595 -1.40 -28.45 -19.39
C ALA A 595 -2.30 -27.58 -18.47
N GLU A 596 -1.88 -26.34 -18.15
CA GLU A 596 -2.39 -25.53 -17.04
C GLU A 596 -3.90 -25.23 -17.09
N SER A 597 -4.47 -25.13 -18.30
CA SER A 597 -5.86 -24.68 -18.50
C SER A 597 -6.79 -25.75 -19.07
N GLY A 598 -6.34 -27.00 -19.23
CA GLY A 598 -7.07 -28.04 -19.98
C GLY A 598 -7.31 -29.36 -19.27
N VAL A 599 -6.76 -29.56 -18.07
CA VAL A 599 -6.87 -30.81 -17.32
C VAL A 599 -7.86 -30.64 -16.18
N ASP A 600 -9.07 -31.18 -16.35
CA ASP A 600 -10.06 -31.34 -15.28
C ASP A 600 -10.10 -32.81 -14.85
N ILE A 601 -9.67 -33.08 -13.62
CA ILE A 601 -9.72 -34.41 -13.00
C ILE A 601 -10.79 -34.36 -11.91
N SER A 602 -11.91 -34.99 -12.17
CA SER A 602 -13.12 -34.98 -11.34
C SER A 602 -13.35 -36.32 -10.61
N ILE A 603 -12.35 -37.20 -10.60
CA ILE A 603 -12.40 -38.48 -9.87
C ILE A 603 -12.49 -38.23 -8.36
N MET A 604 -13.68 -38.43 -7.81
CA MET A 604 -13.89 -38.50 -6.37
C MET A 604 -13.47 -39.87 -5.86
N HIS A 605 -12.47 -39.93 -4.98
CA HIS A 605 -12.23 -41.13 -4.19
C HIS A 605 -13.47 -41.31 -3.30
N LYS A 606 -14.29 -42.34 -3.56
CA LYS A 606 -15.26 -42.80 -2.56
C LYS A 606 -14.44 -43.17 -1.33
N LYS A 607 -14.61 -42.40 -0.25
CA LYS A 607 -14.09 -42.75 1.07
C LYS A 607 -14.72 -44.05 1.54
#